data_AF-A0A6G3WZ43-F1
#
_entry.id   AF-A0A6G3WZ43-F1
#
_cell.length_a   1.000
_cell.length_b   1.000
_cell.length_c   1.000
_cell.angle_alpha   90.00
_cell.angle_beta   90.00
_cell.angle_gamma   90.00
#
_symmetry.space_group_name_H-M   'P 1'
#
loop_
_entity.id
_entity.type
_entity.pdbx_description
1 polymer ?
#
loop_
_entity_poly.entity_id
_entity_poly.type
_entity_poly.pdbx_seq_one_letter_code
_entity_poly.pdbx_strand_id
1 'polypeptide(L)'
;MTCHEVGAQRLGDALSGIGGRTMGRWHGMRHDDASPERLREMADELLDHVAARAAADATLDDAARSALRTAAECHLGEMSVGCFPDGDQELYFPLIGETLTSEDIAFGDVVRFGGGRAPSAGTWLDAFAVCVVSGLVRDWQRVIGLLLRNDYAPAIHEGVPYSELDSASDPTDLAAMDALCPYLAEAEGHQPRHWPTVPLRR
;
A
#
# COMPACT_ATOMS: atom_id res chain seq x y z
N MET A 1 32.00 -1.06 29.88
CA MET A 1 31.27 -1.64 28.73
C MET A 1 29.89 -1.01 28.70
N THR A 2 29.68 -0.05 27.80
CA THR A 2 28.47 0.80 27.68
C THR A 2 27.84 0.67 26.28
N CYS A 3 28.01 -0.50 25.63
CA CYS A 3 27.49 -0.74 24.28
C CYS A 3 26.00 -1.14 24.25
N HIS A 4 25.39 -1.50 25.39
CA HIS A 4 24.00 -1.98 25.41
C HIS A 4 22.94 -0.88 25.59
N GLU A 5 23.28 0.23 26.25
CA GLU A 5 22.33 1.32 26.52
C GLU A 5 22.11 2.24 25.31
N VAL A 6 23.16 2.54 24.56
CA VAL A 6 23.07 3.38 23.34
C VAL A 6 22.28 2.68 22.23
N GLY A 7 22.36 1.34 22.16
CA GLY A 7 21.55 0.55 21.22
C GLY A 7 20.06 0.61 21.55
N ALA A 8 19.69 0.48 22.83
CA ALA A 8 18.30 0.56 23.29
C ALA A 8 17.70 1.97 23.16
N GLN A 9 18.50 3.02 23.41
CA GLN A 9 18.05 4.40 23.25
C GLN A 9 17.87 4.78 21.77
N ARG A 10 18.80 4.38 20.89
CA ARG A 10 18.64 4.57 19.43
C ARG A 10 17.48 3.77 18.85
N LEU A 11 17.22 2.57 19.37
CA LEU A 11 15.99 1.82 19.07
C LEU A 11 14.75 2.58 19.58
N GLY A 12 14.77 3.10 20.81
CA GLY A 12 13.68 3.92 21.37
C GLY A 12 13.38 5.19 20.56
N ASP A 13 14.40 5.85 20.02
CA ASP A 13 14.25 7.03 19.16
C ASP A 13 13.81 6.66 17.73
N ALA A 14 14.31 5.54 17.19
CA ALA A 14 13.81 4.97 15.94
C ALA A 14 12.32 4.55 16.07
N LEU A 15 11.92 4.13 17.26
CA LEU A 15 10.56 3.74 17.62
C LEU A 15 9.63 4.94 17.88
N SER A 16 10.14 6.06 18.39
CA SER A 16 9.34 7.27 18.70
C SER A 16 9.27 8.29 17.56
N GLY A 17 10.06 8.13 16.50
CA GLY A 17 10.13 9.08 15.38
C GLY A 17 9.34 8.73 14.12
N ILE A 18 8.74 7.52 14.03
CA ILE A 18 8.13 7.08 12.76
C ILE A 18 7.00 8.01 12.32
N GLY A 19 6.13 8.44 13.23
CA GLY A 19 5.04 9.36 12.89
C GLY A 19 5.54 10.71 12.35
N GLY A 20 6.62 11.26 12.91
CA GLY A 20 7.22 12.50 12.42
C GLY A 20 7.86 12.35 11.03
N ARG A 21 8.52 11.22 10.75
CA ARG A 21 9.09 10.95 9.43
C ARG A 21 8.01 10.69 8.38
N THR A 22 6.98 9.94 8.76
CA THR A 22 5.77 9.72 7.95
C THR A 22 5.10 11.06 7.62
N MET A 23 4.94 11.96 8.58
CA MET A 23 4.39 13.31 8.35
C MET A 23 5.25 14.13 7.39
N GLY A 24 6.58 14.08 7.55
CA GLY A 24 7.52 14.76 6.65
C GLY A 24 7.43 14.24 5.21
N ARG A 25 7.35 12.92 5.01
CA ARG A 25 7.18 12.29 3.70
C ARG A 25 5.83 12.63 3.09
N TRP A 26 4.75 12.57 3.87
CA TRP A 26 3.41 12.95 3.42
C TRP A 26 3.39 14.41 2.94
N HIS A 27 3.99 15.34 3.69
CA HIS A 27 4.12 16.73 3.25
C HIS A 27 4.90 16.88 1.95
N GLY A 28 5.99 16.10 1.77
CA GLY A 28 6.73 16.06 0.51
C GLY A 28 5.87 15.56 -0.64
N MET A 29 5.14 14.45 -0.45
CA MET A 29 4.23 13.91 -1.45
C MET A 29 3.11 14.90 -1.82
N ARG A 30 2.54 15.59 -0.83
CA ARG A 30 1.46 16.57 -1.04
C ARG A 30 1.87 17.74 -1.93
N HIS A 31 3.14 18.12 -1.93
CA HIS A 31 3.59 19.36 -2.58
C HIS A 31 4.57 19.15 -3.73
N ASP A 32 5.11 17.94 -3.90
CA ASP A 32 6.20 17.69 -4.84
C ASP A 32 5.95 16.40 -5.64
N ASP A 33 6.11 15.23 -4.98
CA ASP A 33 6.19 13.95 -5.67
C ASP A 33 5.45 12.86 -4.87
N ALA A 34 4.25 12.51 -5.32
CA ALA A 34 3.46 11.39 -4.81
C ALA A 34 3.51 10.17 -5.76
N SER A 35 4.66 9.91 -6.37
CA SER A 35 4.83 8.79 -7.30
C SER A 35 4.64 7.42 -6.61
N PRO A 36 4.32 6.37 -7.39
CA PRO A 36 4.24 5.01 -6.87
C PRO A 36 5.50 4.59 -6.10
N GLU A 37 6.68 5.04 -6.52
CA GLU A 37 7.94 4.78 -5.83
C GLU A 37 8.01 5.41 -4.44
N ARG A 38 7.54 6.66 -4.27
CA ARG A 38 7.50 7.32 -2.95
C ARG A 38 6.55 6.63 -1.99
N LEU A 39 5.41 6.17 -2.50
CA LEU A 39 4.46 5.39 -1.71
C LEU A 39 5.07 4.06 -1.28
N ARG A 40 5.78 3.36 -2.18
CA ARG A 40 6.51 2.12 -1.85
C ARG A 40 7.62 2.35 -0.82
N GLU A 41 8.47 3.37 -1.01
CA GLU A 41 9.54 3.72 -0.05
C GLU A 41 8.98 3.99 1.35
N MET A 42 7.84 4.66 1.42
CA MET A 42 7.16 4.93 2.69
C MET A 42 6.56 3.66 3.30
N ALA A 43 5.98 2.77 2.48
CA ALA A 43 5.49 1.47 2.94
C ALA A 43 6.63 0.62 3.52
N ASP A 44 7.76 0.52 2.81
CA ASP A 44 8.94 -0.25 3.21
C ASP A 44 9.47 0.24 4.57
N GLU A 45 9.61 1.57 4.75
CA GLU A 45 10.07 2.14 6.03
C GLU A 45 9.09 1.83 7.18
N LEU A 46 7.79 1.87 6.92
CA LEU A 46 6.77 1.53 7.90
C LEU A 46 6.80 0.03 8.25
N LEU A 47 7.02 -0.84 7.28
CA LEU A 47 7.15 -2.28 7.49
C LEU A 47 8.42 -2.63 8.27
N ASP A 48 9.54 -1.98 7.99
CA ASP A 48 10.78 -2.10 8.78
C ASP A 48 10.55 -1.71 10.24
N HIS A 49 9.83 -0.61 10.47
CA HIS A 49 9.45 -0.20 11.82
C HIS A 49 8.55 -1.22 12.51
N VAL A 50 7.54 -1.75 11.82
CA VAL A 50 6.65 -2.79 12.36
C VAL A 50 7.41 -4.07 12.67
N ALA A 51 8.32 -4.51 11.79
CA ALA A 51 9.16 -5.67 12.00
C ALA A 51 10.09 -5.50 13.21
N ALA A 52 10.72 -4.32 13.36
CA ALA A 52 11.54 -4.01 14.52
C ALA A 52 10.75 -4.05 15.83
N ARG A 53 9.49 -3.59 15.82
CA ARG A 53 8.59 -3.68 16.99
C ARG A 53 8.17 -5.11 17.29
N ALA A 54 7.79 -5.87 16.27
CA ALA A 54 7.38 -7.27 16.41
C ALA A 54 8.51 -8.18 16.92
N ALA A 55 9.77 -7.85 16.59
CA ALA A 55 10.94 -8.55 17.11
C ALA A 55 11.21 -8.24 18.60
N ALA A 56 10.83 -7.04 19.06
CA ALA A 56 10.99 -6.63 20.46
C ALA A 56 9.85 -7.15 21.35
N ASP A 57 8.63 -7.20 20.83
CA ASP A 57 7.44 -7.75 21.48
C ASP A 57 6.59 -8.52 20.45
N ALA A 58 6.25 -9.76 20.76
CA ALA A 58 5.44 -10.61 19.87
C ALA A 58 4.03 -10.05 19.61
N THR A 59 3.57 -9.09 20.43
CA THR A 59 2.29 -8.43 20.26
C THR A 59 2.46 -7.03 19.66
N LEU A 60 1.74 -6.76 18.56
CA LEU A 60 1.70 -5.43 17.96
C LEU A 60 0.83 -4.50 18.81
N ASP A 61 1.46 -3.45 19.33
CA ASP A 61 0.77 -2.32 19.95
C ASP A 61 0.02 -1.48 18.91
N ASP A 62 -0.79 -0.53 19.39
CA ASP A 62 -1.65 0.26 18.51
C ASP A 62 -0.86 1.15 17.54
N ALA A 63 0.31 1.64 17.95
CA ALA A 63 1.22 2.39 17.08
C ALA A 63 1.73 1.50 15.92
N ALA A 64 2.21 0.29 16.22
CA ALA A 64 2.65 -0.64 15.18
C ALA A 64 1.48 -1.08 14.28
N ARG A 65 0.28 -1.29 14.83
CA ARG A 65 -0.92 -1.62 14.05
C ARG A 65 -1.32 -0.47 13.13
N SER A 66 -1.21 0.77 13.59
CA SER A 66 -1.48 1.94 12.77
C SER A 66 -0.42 2.13 11.68
N ALA A 67 0.85 1.90 11.97
CA ALA A 67 1.93 1.92 10.98
C ALA A 67 1.73 0.84 9.90
N LEU A 68 1.37 -0.38 10.30
CA LEU A 68 1.06 -1.48 9.39
C LEU A 68 -0.15 -1.17 8.49
N ARG A 69 -1.18 -0.50 9.04
CA ARG A 69 -2.31 -0.03 8.23
C ARG A 69 -1.88 1.04 7.24
N THR A 70 -1.10 2.04 7.66
CA THR A 70 -0.57 3.05 6.74
C THR A 70 0.28 2.42 5.63
N ALA A 71 1.10 1.40 5.94
CA ALA A 71 1.87 0.69 4.93
C ALA A 71 0.97 -0.01 3.90
N ALA A 72 -0.13 -0.63 4.34
CA ALA A 72 -1.13 -1.24 3.46
C ALA A 72 -1.78 -0.20 2.54
N GLU A 73 -2.15 0.98 3.07
CA GLU A 73 -2.68 2.09 2.28
C GLU A 73 -1.65 2.61 1.27
N CYS A 74 -0.37 2.69 1.65
CA CYS A 74 0.69 3.10 0.75
C CYS A 74 0.85 2.12 -0.43
N HIS A 75 0.83 0.81 -0.19
CA HIS A 75 0.85 -0.17 -1.30
C HIS A 75 -0.41 -0.10 -2.16
N LEU A 76 -1.59 0.14 -1.58
CA LEU A 76 -2.80 0.37 -2.37
C LEU A 76 -2.71 1.67 -3.17
N GLY A 77 -2.08 2.71 -2.62
CA GLY A 77 -1.79 3.95 -3.32
C GLY A 77 -0.82 3.74 -4.47
N GLU A 78 0.23 2.94 -4.27
CA GLU A 78 1.17 2.54 -5.34
C GLU A 78 0.41 1.87 -6.48
N MET A 79 -0.48 0.91 -6.16
CA MET A 79 -1.36 0.26 -7.15
C MET A 79 -2.29 1.27 -7.84
N SER A 80 -2.99 2.11 -7.06
CA SER A 80 -3.97 3.05 -7.57
C SER A 80 -3.35 4.09 -8.49
N VAL A 81 -2.30 4.77 -8.04
CA VAL A 81 -1.60 5.81 -8.79
C VAL A 81 -0.84 5.20 -9.96
N GLY A 82 -0.22 4.03 -9.77
CA GLY A 82 0.59 3.39 -10.79
C GLY A 82 -0.23 2.76 -11.93
N CYS A 83 -1.37 2.13 -11.63
CA CYS A 83 -2.26 1.53 -12.63
C CYS A 83 -3.22 2.56 -13.24
N PHE A 84 -3.66 3.55 -12.46
CA PHE A 84 -4.69 4.52 -12.86
C PHE A 84 -4.28 5.94 -12.45
N PRO A 85 -3.23 6.51 -13.06
CA PRO A 85 -2.67 7.81 -12.64
C PRO A 85 -3.66 8.98 -12.74
N ASP A 86 -4.57 8.95 -13.72
CA ASP A 86 -5.64 9.95 -13.90
C ASP A 86 -6.97 9.58 -13.20
N GLY A 87 -6.95 8.62 -12.27
CA GLY A 87 -8.10 8.26 -11.43
C GLY A 87 -8.44 9.32 -10.37
N ASP A 88 -9.50 9.04 -9.61
CA ASP A 88 -9.90 9.84 -8.45
C ASP A 88 -9.37 9.13 -7.18
N GLN A 89 -8.16 9.48 -6.77
CA GLN A 89 -7.45 8.81 -5.69
C GLN A 89 -7.69 9.51 -4.35
N GLU A 90 -7.92 8.71 -3.32
CA GLU A 90 -7.98 9.12 -1.93
C GLU A 90 -7.12 8.15 -1.10
N LEU A 91 -5.92 8.61 -0.72
CA LEU A 91 -4.92 7.81 -0.02
C LEU A 91 -4.91 8.18 1.46
N TYR A 92 -5.19 7.21 2.33
CA TYR A 92 -5.28 7.45 3.76
C TYR A 92 -3.97 7.14 4.48
N PHE A 93 -3.64 7.94 5.49
CA PHE A 93 -2.45 7.76 6.31
C PHE A 93 -2.82 7.68 7.81
N PRO A 94 -3.44 6.57 8.27
CA PRO A 94 -3.99 6.46 9.62
C PRO A 94 -3.01 6.74 10.75
N LEU A 95 -1.72 6.41 10.58
CA LEU A 95 -0.66 6.69 11.56
C LEU A 95 -0.54 8.18 11.93
N ILE A 96 -0.79 9.07 10.97
CA ILE A 96 -0.69 10.53 11.14
C ILE A 96 -2.05 11.23 11.06
N GLY A 97 -3.11 10.50 10.71
CA GLY A 97 -4.47 11.05 10.61
C GLY A 97 -4.69 11.93 9.39
N GLU A 98 -3.89 11.77 8.34
CA GLU A 98 -3.94 12.58 7.12
C GLU A 98 -4.48 11.80 5.93
N THR A 99 -4.89 12.54 4.90
CA THR A 99 -5.30 12.00 3.60
C THR A 99 -4.58 12.76 2.49
N LEU A 100 -4.23 12.09 1.40
CA LEU A 100 -3.75 12.70 0.17
C LEU A 100 -4.74 12.41 -0.96
N THR A 101 -5.23 13.44 -1.63
CA THR A 101 -6.28 13.32 -2.65
C THR A 101 -5.84 13.89 -4.00
N SER A 102 -6.57 13.57 -5.07
CA SER A 102 -6.37 14.18 -6.39
C SER A 102 -6.66 15.69 -6.41
N GLU A 103 -7.32 16.25 -5.38
CA GLU A 103 -7.46 17.70 -5.19
C GLU A 103 -6.17 18.35 -4.64
N ASP A 104 -5.33 17.58 -3.97
CA ASP A 104 -4.09 18.06 -3.36
C ASP A 104 -2.92 18.02 -4.34
N ILE A 105 -2.87 16.97 -5.17
CA ILE A 105 -1.80 16.75 -6.14
C ILE A 105 -2.34 16.05 -7.41
N ALA A 106 -1.85 16.50 -8.57
CA ALA A 106 -2.15 15.87 -9.84
C ALA A 106 -1.29 14.60 -10.03
N PHE A 107 -1.75 13.46 -9.52
CA PHE A 107 -1.06 12.17 -9.64
C PHE A 107 -0.70 11.82 -11.09
N GLY A 108 -1.57 12.13 -12.05
CA GLY A 108 -1.31 12.02 -13.49
C GLY A 108 -0.02 12.70 -13.94
N ASP A 109 0.18 13.94 -13.52
CA ASP A 109 1.38 14.72 -13.87
C ASP A 109 2.62 14.17 -13.15
N VAL A 110 2.49 13.76 -11.90
CA VAL A 110 3.59 13.13 -11.15
C VAL A 110 4.07 11.87 -11.86
N VAL A 111 3.16 11.01 -12.33
CA VAL A 111 3.52 9.79 -13.05
C VAL A 111 4.13 10.11 -14.42
N ARG A 112 3.53 11.03 -15.16
CA ARG A 112 3.98 11.43 -16.51
C ARG A 112 5.37 12.06 -16.51
N PHE A 113 5.67 12.92 -15.53
CA PHE A 113 6.91 13.71 -15.51
C PHE A 113 7.95 13.21 -14.51
N GLY A 114 7.54 12.48 -13.46
CA GLY A 114 8.43 11.95 -12.42
C GLY A 114 9.12 10.63 -12.82
N GLY A 115 8.57 9.91 -13.80
CA GLY A 115 9.05 8.59 -14.18
C GLY A 115 8.80 7.55 -13.09
N GLY A 116 9.51 6.43 -13.15
CA GLY A 116 9.38 5.31 -12.21
C GLY A 116 9.02 4.01 -12.92
N ARG A 117 8.54 3.04 -12.15
CA ARG A 117 8.09 1.74 -12.67
C ARG A 117 6.61 1.55 -12.37
N ALA A 118 5.86 1.10 -13.36
CA ALA A 118 4.47 0.73 -13.15
C ALA A 118 4.37 -0.46 -12.18
N PRO A 119 3.22 -0.61 -11.50
CA PRO A 119 2.91 -1.82 -10.76
C PRO A 119 3.03 -3.07 -11.64
N SER A 120 3.60 -4.11 -11.06
CA SER A 120 3.74 -5.43 -11.65
C SER A 120 2.99 -6.46 -10.82
N ALA A 121 2.95 -7.71 -11.27
CA ALA A 121 2.41 -8.81 -10.47
C ALA A 121 3.11 -8.94 -9.11
N GLY A 122 4.43 -8.70 -9.03
CA GLY A 122 5.16 -8.65 -7.76
C GLY A 122 4.65 -7.56 -6.83
N THR A 123 4.41 -6.36 -7.36
CA THR A 123 3.81 -5.24 -6.61
C THR A 123 2.42 -5.60 -6.07
N TRP A 124 1.62 -6.30 -6.87
CA TRP A 124 0.31 -6.78 -6.44
C TRP A 124 0.41 -7.81 -5.31
N LEU A 125 1.39 -8.72 -5.36
CA LEU A 125 1.62 -9.73 -4.31
C LEU A 125 2.00 -9.06 -2.98
N ASP A 126 2.86 -8.04 -3.02
CA ASP A 126 3.23 -7.25 -1.85
C ASP A 126 2.00 -6.53 -1.27
N ALA A 127 1.22 -5.84 -2.12
CA ALA A 127 -0.01 -5.17 -1.71
C ALA A 127 -1.02 -6.15 -1.10
N PHE A 128 -1.22 -7.33 -1.73
CA PHE A 128 -2.09 -8.38 -1.21
C PHE A 128 -1.63 -8.87 0.16
N ALA A 129 -0.35 -9.20 0.31
CA ALA A 129 0.20 -9.72 1.57
C ALA A 129 0.04 -8.70 2.71
N VAL A 130 0.38 -7.44 2.47
CA VAL A 130 0.29 -6.37 3.47
C VAL A 130 -1.17 -6.05 3.80
N CYS A 131 -2.08 -6.08 2.83
CA CYS A 131 -3.53 -5.93 3.06
C CYS A 131 -4.12 -7.08 3.90
N VAL A 132 -3.63 -8.31 3.72
CA VAL A 132 -4.05 -9.47 4.54
C VAL A 132 -3.55 -9.34 5.97
N VAL A 133 -2.27 -9.03 6.17
CA VAL A 133 -1.65 -8.97 7.52
C VAL A 133 -2.15 -7.77 8.31
N SER A 134 -2.37 -6.61 7.67
CA SER A 134 -2.98 -5.43 8.30
C SER A 134 -4.47 -5.61 8.63
N GLY A 135 -5.12 -6.59 8.01
CA GLY A 135 -6.57 -6.80 8.05
C GLY A 135 -7.36 -5.85 7.17
N LEU A 136 -6.70 -4.99 6.37
CA LEU A 136 -7.35 -4.01 5.51
C LEU A 136 -8.27 -4.66 4.46
N VAL A 137 -7.87 -5.81 3.93
CA VAL A 137 -8.68 -6.57 2.96
C VAL A 137 -10.04 -7.02 3.54
N ARG A 138 -10.18 -7.07 4.88
CA ARG A 138 -11.43 -7.47 5.55
C ARG A 138 -12.44 -6.34 5.68
N ASP A 139 -12.03 -5.10 5.40
CA ASP A 139 -12.94 -3.96 5.33
C ASP A 139 -13.72 -4.02 4.00
N TRP A 140 -14.84 -4.74 4.02
CA TRP A 140 -15.66 -4.94 2.83
C TRP A 140 -16.25 -3.64 2.28
N GLN A 141 -16.41 -2.61 3.11
CA GLN A 141 -16.98 -1.33 2.69
C GLN A 141 -16.01 -0.54 1.81
N ARG A 142 -14.71 -0.73 2.04
CA ARG A 142 -13.64 -0.13 1.24
C ARG A 142 -13.31 -0.89 -0.03
N VAL A 143 -13.99 -2.02 -0.29
CA VAL A 143 -13.89 -2.82 -1.52
C VAL A 143 -12.47 -3.24 -1.93
N ILE A 144 -11.50 -3.23 -1.00
CA ILE A 144 -10.09 -3.50 -1.28
C ILE A 144 -9.89 -4.85 -1.98
N GLY A 145 -10.57 -5.89 -1.52
CA GLY A 145 -10.50 -7.21 -2.16
C GLY A 145 -11.06 -7.23 -3.59
N LEU A 146 -12.09 -6.41 -3.86
CA LEU A 146 -12.63 -6.25 -5.21
C LEU A 146 -11.68 -5.45 -6.10
N LEU A 147 -11.06 -4.37 -5.60
CA LEU A 147 -10.06 -3.59 -6.35
C LEU A 147 -8.87 -4.46 -6.76
N LEU A 148 -8.30 -5.20 -5.80
CA LEU A 148 -7.21 -6.14 -6.06
C LEU A 148 -7.58 -7.17 -7.12
N ARG A 149 -8.80 -7.73 -7.05
CA ARG A 149 -9.24 -8.79 -7.97
C ARG A 149 -9.64 -8.29 -9.36
N ASN A 150 -10.44 -7.23 -9.42
CA ASN A 150 -11.20 -6.86 -10.62
C ASN A 150 -10.60 -5.66 -11.36
N ASP A 151 -9.79 -4.85 -10.68
CA ASP A 151 -9.24 -3.63 -11.28
C ASP A 151 -7.73 -3.79 -11.48
N TYR A 152 -6.99 -4.05 -10.39
CA TYR A 152 -5.53 -4.09 -10.41
C TYR A 152 -4.97 -5.32 -11.12
N ALA A 153 -5.46 -6.53 -10.80
CA ALA A 153 -4.95 -7.75 -11.43
C ALA A 153 -5.17 -7.76 -12.95
N PRO A 154 -6.36 -7.41 -13.49
CA PRO A 154 -6.55 -7.27 -14.94
C PRO A 154 -5.70 -6.17 -15.57
N ALA A 155 -5.58 -4.99 -14.93
CA ALA A 155 -4.73 -3.92 -15.44
C ALA A 155 -3.27 -4.37 -15.54
N ILE A 156 -2.75 -5.13 -14.58
CA ILE A 156 -1.39 -5.69 -14.63
C ILE A 156 -1.24 -6.69 -15.78
N HIS A 157 -2.22 -7.59 -15.99
CA HIS A 157 -2.20 -8.53 -17.11
C HIS A 157 -2.15 -7.84 -18.47
N GLU A 158 -2.82 -6.70 -18.59
CA GLU A 158 -2.85 -5.88 -19.81
C GLU A 158 -1.64 -4.94 -19.93
N GLY A 159 -0.70 -4.99 -18.98
CA GLY A 159 0.51 -4.15 -19.00
C GLY A 159 0.23 -2.69 -18.62
N VAL A 160 -0.69 -2.46 -17.67
CA VAL A 160 -1.14 -1.16 -17.13
C VAL A 160 -1.61 -0.16 -18.19
N PRO A 161 -2.68 -0.46 -18.94
CA PRO A 161 -3.05 0.27 -20.16
C PRO A 161 -3.40 1.76 -19.96
N TYR A 162 -3.60 2.20 -18.72
CA TYR A 162 -3.93 3.58 -18.37
C TYR A 162 -2.75 4.38 -17.83
N SER A 163 -1.55 3.78 -17.78
CA SER A 163 -0.33 4.40 -17.28
C SER A 163 0.67 4.60 -18.41
N GLU A 164 1.44 5.69 -18.35
CA GLU A 164 2.56 5.91 -19.28
C GLU A 164 3.84 5.16 -18.85
N LEU A 165 3.82 4.52 -17.68
CA LEU A 165 4.93 3.73 -17.15
C LEU A 165 4.94 2.32 -17.74
N ASP A 166 6.13 1.80 -18.03
CA ASP A 166 6.28 0.41 -18.48
C ASP A 166 6.05 -0.56 -17.30
N SER A 167 5.13 -1.51 -17.48
CA SER A 167 4.97 -2.66 -16.58
C SER A 167 5.57 -3.92 -17.19
N ALA A 168 6.40 -4.60 -16.41
CA ALA A 168 6.93 -5.91 -16.73
C ALA A 168 6.79 -6.79 -15.50
N SER A 169 6.00 -7.84 -15.64
CA SER A 169 5.76 -8.84 -14.59
C SER A 169 6.57 -10.10 -14.86
N ASP A 170 7.18 -10.66 -13.82
CA ASP A 170 7.79 -11.99 -13.91
C ASP A 170 6.68 -13.03 -14.11
N PRO A 171 6.85 -14.02 -15.00
CA PRO A 171 5.86 -15.08 -15.20
C PRO A 171 5.51 -15.85 -13.92
N THR A 172 6.45 -15.97 -12.98
CA THR A 172 6.25 -16.61 -11.68
C THR A 172 5.31 -15.80 -10.81
N ASP A 173 5.50 -14.48 -10.78
CA ASP A 173 4.66 -13.57 -10.01
C ASP A 173 3.25 -13.49 -10.59
N LEU A 174 3.11 -13.49 -11.92
CA LEU A 174 1.81 -13.59 -12.59
C LEU A 174 1.06 -14.87 -12.20
N ALA A 175 1.75 -16.01 -12.24
CA ALA A 175 1.16 -17.28 -11.82
C ALA A 175 0.75 -17.29 -10.34
N ALA A 176 1.53 -16.65 -9.47
CA ALA A 176 1.21 -16.52 -8.05
C ALA A 176 0.00 -15.58 -7.83
N MET A 177 -0.05 -14.45 -8.52
CA MET A 177 -1.19 -13.53 -8.52
C MET A 177 -2.47 -14.26 -8.95
N ASP A 178 -2.42 -14.97 -10.08
CA ASP A 178 -3.55 -15.76 -10.61
C ASP A 178 -4.01 -16.85 -9.65
N ALA A 179 -3.08 -17.48 -8.93
CA ALA A 179 -3.40 -18.48 -7.91
C ALA A 179 -4.05 -17.86 -6.66
N LEU A 180 -3.72 -16.61 -6.33
CA LEU A 180 -4.24 -15.90 -5.15
C LEU A 180 -5.54 -15.15 -5.42
N CYS A 181 -5.78 -14.65 -6.64
CA CYS A 181 -7.01 -13.97 -7.02
C CYS A 181 -8.29 -14.73 -6.60
N PRO A 182 -8.42 -16.06 -6.81
CA PRO A 182 -9.56 -16.86 -6.35
C PRO A 182 -9.90 -16.76 -4.86
N TYR A 183 -8.95 -16.41 -3.99
CA TYR A 183 -9.20 -16.19 -2.56
C TYR A 183 -9.88 -14.85 -2.28
N LEU A 184 -9.83 -13.89 -3.21
CA LEU A 184 -10.59 -12.65 -3.12
C LEU A 184 -12.01 -12.91 -3.63
N ALA A 185 -13.01 -12.57 -2.81
CA ALA A 185 -14.41 -12.77 -3.16
C ALA A 185 -14.82 -11.89 -4.35
N GLU A 186 -15.63 -12.46 -5.24
CA GLU A 186 -16.28 -11.72 -6.33
C GLU A 186 -17.53 -11.00 -5.84
N ALA A 187 -17.85 -9.88 -6.49
CA ALA A 187 -19.16 -9.27 -6.36
C ALA A 187 -20.17 -9.99 -7.27
N GLU A 188 -21.39 -10.17 -6.79
CA GLU A 188 -22.50 -10.72 -7.60
C GLU A 188 -23.04 -9.70 -8.62
N GLY A 189 -22.59 -8.45 -8.53
CA GLY A 189 -22.97 -7.34 -9.37
C GLY A 189 -22.29 -6.04 -8.98
N HIS A 190 -22.47 -5.00 -9.80
CA HIS A 190 -21.77 -3.72 -9.71
C HIS A 190 -22.31 -2.75 -8.64
N GLN A 191 -23.45 -3.05 -8.00
CA GLN A 191 -24.00 -2.16 -6.97
C GLN A 191 -23.55 -2.60 -5.56
N PRO A 192 -23.43 -1.68 -4.59
CA PRO A 192 -22.97 -2.00 -3.23
C PRO A 192 -23.72 -3.14 -2.53
N ARG A 193 -25.02 -3.30 -2.82
CA ARG A 193 -25.84 -4.40 -2.28
C ARG A 193 -25.41 -5.80 -2.73
N HIS A 194 -24.55 -5.89 -3.75
CA HIS A 194 -24.04 -7.13 -4.33
C HIS A 194 -22.57 -7.40 -3.97
N TRP A 195 -21.96 -6.54 -3.14
CA TRP A 195 -20.58 -6.72 -2.70
C TRP A 195 -20.48 -7.77 -1.59
N PRO A 196 -19.40 -8.57 -1.57
CA PRO A 196 -19.22 -9.61 -0.58
C PRO A 196 -18.92 -9.00 0.80
N THR A 197 -19.70 -9.36 1.82
CA THR A 197 -19.41 -9.00 3.22
C THR A 197 -18.31 -9.86 3.84
N VAL A 198 -17.92 -10.94 3.16
CA VAL A 198 -16.78 -11.80 3.50
C VAL A 198 -15.77 -11.73 2.33
N PRO A 199 -14.77 -10.83 2.40
CA PRO A 199 -13.90 -10.52 1.26
C PRO A 199 -12.88 -11.62 0.92
N LEU A 200 -12.59 -12.52 1.87
CA LEU A 200 -11.65 -13.62 1.69
C LEU A 200 -12.39 -14.97 1.71
N ARG A 201 -12.23 -15.75 0.65
CA ARG A 201 -12.70 -17.13 0.53
C ARG A 201 -11.71 -18.07 1.25
N ARG A 202 -12.23 -19.20 1.76
CA ARG A 202 -11.43 -20.26 2.41
C ARG A 202 -10.99 -21.31 1.41
#